data_AF-A0A3D4SXH3-F1
#
_entry.id   AF-A0A3D4SXH3-F1
#
_cell.length_a   1.000
_cell.length_b   1.000
_cell.length_c   1.000
_cell.angle_alpha   90.00
_cell.angle_beta   90.00
_cell.angle_gamma   90.00
#
_symmetry.space_group_name_H-M   'P 1'
#
loop_
_entity.id
_entity.type
_entity.pdbx_description
1 polymer ?
#
loop_
_entity_poly.entity_id
_entity_poly.type
_entity_poly.pdbx_seq_one_letter_code
_entity_poly.pdbx_strand_id
1 'polypeptide(L)'
;MSATAQNPVNLPVGRAVRVTVPASTANLGPGFDSVGMAVGLHDTVEAEIIPAGLEVIVSGEGEGEVPHDERHLVVRALRAGLREAGVTVGGLRVTCHNATPHSRGLGSSAAAAVG
;
A
#
# COMPACT_ATOMS: atom_id res chain seq x y z
N MET A 1 -25.38 -25.56 -2.78
CA MET A 1 -25.13 -24.62 -1.67
C MET A 1 -24.88 -23.26 -2.31
N SER A 2 -25.87 -22.37 -2.27
CA SER A 2 -25.81 -21.07 -2.95
C SER A 2 -25.11 -20.08 -2.03
N ALA A 3 -23.92 -19.62 -2.40
CA ALA A 3 -23.24 -18.53 -1.69
C ALA A 3 -24.06 -17.25 -1.90
N THR A 4 -24.64 -16.72 -0.83
CA THR A 4 -25.20 -15.37 -0.82
C THR A 4 -24.09 -14.38 -1.17
N ALA A 5 -24.15 -13.83 -2.38
CA ALA A 5 -23.31 -12.72 -2.78
C ALA A 5 -23.62 -11.53 -1.84
N GLN A 6 -22.69 -11.22 -0.94
CA GLN A 6 -22.78 -10.01 -0.14
C GLN A 6 -22.70 -8.82 -1.10
N ASN A 7 -23.69 -7.94 -1.03
CA ASN A 7 -23.75 -6.75 -1.87
C ASN A 7 -22.52 -5.87 -1.54
N PRO A 8 -21.76 -5.39 -2.55
CA PRO A 8 -20.53 -4.69 -2.27
C PRO A 8 -20.79 -3.41 -1.49
N VAL A 9 -19.99 -3.17 -0.45
CA VAL A 9 -20.07 -1.94 0.33
C VAL A 9 -19.48 -0.81 -0.50
N ASN A 10 -20.25 0.25 -0.74
CA ASN A 10 -19.76 1.47 -1.39
C ASN A 10 -19.39 2.51 -0.33
N LEU A 11 -18.16 3.00 -0.39
CA LEU A 11 -17.65 3.98 0.56
C LEU A 11 -17.86 5.41 0.03
N PRO A 12 -18.17 6.39 0.90
CA PRO A 12 -18.42 7.76 0.47
C PRO A 12 -17.14 8.43 -0.04
N VAL A 13 -17.30 9.27 -1.06
CA VAL A 13 -16.24 10.18 -1.55
C VAL A 13 -15.76 11.10 -0.43
N GLY A 14 -14.45 11.34 -0.38
CA GLY A 14 -13.78 12.14 0.65
C GLY A 14 -13.38 11.35 1.91
N ARG A 15 -13.79 10.08 2.02
CA ARG A 15 -13.27 9.21 3.09
C ARG A 15 -11.80 8.91 2.83
N ALA A 16 -10.96 9.18 3.83
CA ALA A 16 -9.51 8.99 3.75
C ALA A 16 -8.97 8.21 4.95
N VAL A 17 -7.87 7.50 4.73
CA VAL A 17 -7.07 6.84 5.76
C VAL A 17 -5.60 7.15 5.54
N ARG A 18 -4.83 7.21 6.62
CA ARG A 18 -3.37 7.33 6.60
C ARG A 18 -2.77 6.15 7.33
N VAL A 19 -1.83 5.48 6.68
CA VAL A 19 -1.08 4.35 7.23
C VAL A 19 0.39 4.71 7.24
N THR A 20 1.06 4.47 8.37
CA THR A 20 2.51 4.66 8.50
C THR A 20 3.14 3.30 8.76
N VAL A 21 4.05 2.89 7.89
CA VAL A 21 4.66 1.56 7.90
C VAL A 21 6.16 1.69 8.16
N PRO A 22 6.72 0.99 9.16
CA PRO A 22 8.15 0.98 9.35
C PRO A 22 8.84 0.18 8.24
N ALA A 23 10.00 0.64 7.81
CA ALA A 23 10.96 -0.16 7.07
C ALA A 23 11.36 -1.39 7.90
N SER A 24 11.77 -2.46 7.23
CA SER A 24 12.17 -3.70 7.90
C SER A 24 13.41 -4.30 7.28
N THR A 25 14.34 -4.79 8.09
CA THR A 25 15.44 -5.62 7.62
C THR A 25 15.16 -7.10 7.88
N ALA A 26 15.76 -7.99 7.10
CA ALA A 26 15.63 -9.44 7.22
C ALA A 26 17.01 -10.11 7.30
N ASN A 27 17.03 -11.42 7.58
CA ASN A 27 18.25 -12.25 7.56
C ASN A 27 19.31 -11.82 8.57
N LEU A 28 18.87 -11.54 9.81
CA LEU A 28 19.75 -11.18 10.93
C LEU A 28 20.60 -12.38 11.38
N GLY A 29 21.74 -12.61 10.73
CA GLY A 29 22.69 -13.67 11.07
C GLY A 29 22.17 -15.07 10.73
N PRO A 30 22.08 -16.01 11.69
CA PRO A 30 21.60 -17.38 11.42
C PRO A 30 20.10 -17.44 11.08
N GLY A 31 19.36 -16.33 11.24
CA GLY A 31 17.92 -16.23 10.99
C GLY A 31 17.53 -16.08 9.52
N PHE A 32 18.25 -16.73 8.60
CA PHE A 32 17.96 -16.67 7.16
C PHE A 32 16.51 -17.10 6.87
N ASP A 33 15.79 -16.28 6.12
CA ASP A 33 14.38 -16.43 5.73
C ASP A 33 13.38 -16.58 6.89
N SER A 34 13.79 -16.28 8.14
CA SER A 34 12.95 -16.50 9.33
C SER A 34 12.91 -15.32 10.30
N VAL A 35 13.91 -14.44 10.28
CA VAL A 35 14.00 -13.31 11.22
C VAL A 35 13.99 -11.98 10.47
N GLY A 36 13.05 -11.11 10.85
CA GLY A 36 12.96 -9.73 10.41
C GLY A 36 12.80 -8.76 11.59
N MET A 37 13.23 -7.51 11.39
CA MET A 37 13.15 -6.45 12.41
C MET A 37 12.69 -5.14 11.76
N ALA A 38 11.66 -4.52 12.34
CA ALA A 38 11.26 -3.17 12.00
C ALA A 38 12.32 -2.16 12.49
N VAL A 39 12.66 -1.17 11.67
CA VAL A 39 13.63 -0.13 11.98
C VAL A 39 12.95 1.24 11.96
N GLY A 40 13.55 2.25 12.63
CA GLY A 40 12.94 3.56 12.89
C GLY A 40 12.74 4.49 11.67
N LEU A 41 12.71 3.94 10.46
CA LEU A 41 12.46 4.64 9.21
C LEU A 41 11.07 4.25 8.71
N HIS A 42 10.28 5.19 8.19
CA HIS A 42 8.87 4.93 7.91
C HIS A 42 8.44 5.50 6.56
N ASP A 43 7.61 4.75 5.85
CA ASP A 43 6.84 5.23 4.71
C ASP A 43 5.43 5.59 5.18
N THR A 44 4.83 6.60 4.57
CA THR A 44 3.43 6.97 4.84
C THR A 44 2.62 6.87 3.55
N VAL A 45 1.49 6.17 3.63
CA VAL A 45 0.50 6.04 2.56
C VAL A 45 -0.80 6.67 3.00
N GLU A 46 -1.33 7.57 2.18
CA GLU A 46 -2.67 8.11 2.33
C GLU A 46 -3.54 7.63 1.18
N ALA A 47 -4.70 7.05 1.51
CA ALA A 47 -5.68 6.61 0.53
C ALA A 47 -6.99 7.36 0.75
N GLU A 48 -7.44 8.09 -0.27
CA GLU A 48 -8.69 8.86 -0.29
C GLU A 48 -9.60 8.33 -1.40
N ILE A 49 -10.89 8.22 -1.11
CA ILE A 49 -11.90 7.89 -2.12
C ILE A 49 -12.29 9.16 -2.88
N ILE A 50 -12.07 9.13 -4.19
CA ILE A 50 -12.43 10.20 -5.13
C ILE A 50 -13.61 9.77 -6.02
N PRO A 51 -14.29 10.69 -6.73
CA PRO A 51 -15.46 10.34 -7.53
C PRO A 51 -15.19 9.26 -8.59
N ALA A 52 -14.05 9.32 -9.27
CA ALA A 52 -13.67 8.38 -10.32
C ALA A 52 -12.16 8.38 -10.57
N GLY A 53 -11.66 7.28 -11.15
CA GLY A 53 -10.28 7.19 -11.65
C GLY A 53 -9.25 6.80 -10.60
N LEU A 54 -7.98 7.00 -10.95
CA LEU A 54 -6.83 6.73 -10.10
C LEU A 54 -5.87 7.90 -10.19
N GLU A 55 -5.50 8.45 -9.03
CA GLU A 55 -4.43 9.44 -8.89
C GLU A 55 -3.35 8.85 -7.97
N VAL A 56 -2.11 8.80 -8.43
CA VAL A 56 -0.97 8.32 -7.64
C VAL A 56 0.06 9.45 -7.54
N ILE A 57 0.36 9.84 -6.31
CA ILE A 57 1.34 10.88 -5.99
C ILE A 57 2.42 10.22 -5.14
N VAL A 58 3.68 10.30 -5.59
CA VAL A 58 4.82 9.72 -4.88
C VAL A 58 5.84 10.81 -4.66
N SER A 59 6.38 10.88 -3.45
CA SER A 59 7.47 11.79 -3.09
C SER A 59 8.51 11.08 -2.23
N GLY A 60 9.76 11.51 -2.35
CA GLY A 60 10.88 10.88 -1.67
C GLY A 60 11.44 9.69 -2.45
N GLU A 61 11.71 8.57 -1.76
CA GLU A 61 12.33 7.39 -2.38
C GLU A 61 11.44 6.77 -3.47
N GLY A 62 12.02 6.59 -4.67
CA GLY A 62 11.32 6.10 -5.86
C GLY A 62 10.50 7.12 -6.62
N GLU A 63 10.52 8.40 -6.24
CA GLU A 63 9.89 9.49 -7.00
C GLU A 63 10.43 9.54 -8.44
N GLY A 64 9.53 9.48 -9.43
CA GLY A 64 9.88 9.43 -10.85
C GLY A 64 10.36 8.05 -11.35
N GLU A 65 10.56 7.07 -10.47
CA GLU A 65 11.03 5.73 -10.81
C GLU A 65 9.91 4.67 -10.77
N VAL A 66 8.92 4.85 -9.89
CA VAL A 66 7.79 3.92 -9.76
C VAL A 66 6.64 4.26 -10.71
N PRO A 67 5.79 3.29 -11.11
CA PRO A 67 4.62 3.58 -11.95
C PRO A 67 3.58 4.42 -11.20
N HIS A 68 2.93 5.39 -11.85
CA HIS A 68 1.85 6.20 -11.26
C HIS A 68 0.44 5.71 -11.69
N ASP A 69 0.35 4.43 -12.05
CA ASP A 69 -0.87 3.79 -12.56
C ASP A 69 -1.19 2.51 -11.76
N GLU A 70 -2.12 1.69 -12.26
CA GLU A 70 -2.55 0.43 -11.62
C GLU A 70 -1.41 -0.60 -11.43
N ARG A 71 -0.21 -0.35 -11.99
CA ARG A 71 0.98 -1.18 -11.74
C ARG A 71 1.69 -0.81 -10.42
N HIS A 72 1.41 0.34 -9.81
CA HIS A 72 1.99 0.74 -8.53
C HIS A 72 1.65 -0.29 -7.44
N LEU A 73 2.65 -0.73 -6.67
CA LEU A 73 2.49 -1.86 -5.73
C LEU A 73 1.43 -1.59 -4.66
N VAL A 74 1.44 -0.40 -4.05
CA VAL A 74 0.43 0.04 -3.07
C VAL A 74 -0.98 0.01 -3.66
N VAL A 75 -1.15 0.46 -4.92
CA VAL A 75 -2.47 0.42 -5.60
C VAL A 75 -2.94 -1.02 -5.75
N ARG A 76 -2.05 -1.93 -6.16
CA ARG A 76 -2.38 -3.36 -6.28
C ARG A 76 -2.76 -3.99 -4.94
N ALA A 77 -2.05 -3.65 -3.87
CA ALA A 77 -2.34 -4.11 -2.51
C ALA A 77 -3.70 -3.58 -2.01
N LEU A 78 -3.94 -2.27 -2.13
CA LEU A 78 -5.21 -1.63 -1.79
C LEU A 78 -6.38 -2.26 -2.54
N ARG A 79 -6.26 -2.45 -3.86
CA ARG A 79 -7.31 -3.10 -4.68
C ARG A 79 -7.55 -4.54 -4.25
N ALA A 80 -6.51 -5.28 -3.87
CA ALA A 80 -6.65 -6.64 -3.35
C ALA A 80 -7.40 -6.66 -2.00
N GLY A 81 -7.01 -5.78 -1.07
CA GLY A 81 -7.68 -5.65 0.23
C GLY A 81 -9.14 -5.23 0.10
N LEU A 82 -9.45 -4.26 -0.78
CA LEU A 82 -10.83 -3.83 -1.04
C LEU A 82 -11.69 -4.97 -1.61
N ARG A 83 -11.15 -5.76 -2.55
CA ARG A 83 -11.87 -6.94 -3.09
C ARG A 83 -12.17 -7.97 -2.01
N GLU A 84 -11.19 -8.29 -1.16
CA GLU A 84 -11.37 -9.25 -0.07
C GLU A 84 -12.39 -8.74 0.97
N ALA A 85 -12.41 -7.43 1.21
CA ALA A 85 -13.40 -6.79 2.07
C ALA A 85 -14.80 -6.65 1.44
N GLY A 86 -14.99 -7.07 0.17
CA GLY A 86 -16.25 -6.88 -0.55
C GLY A 86 -16.59 -5.39 -0.78
N VAL A 87 -15.59 -4.53 -0.90
CA VAL A 87 -15.75 -3.08 -1.06
C VAL A 87 -15.47 -2.67 -2.50
N THR A 88 -16.33 -1.81 -3.05
CA THR A 88 -16.12 -1.16 -4.36
C THR A 88 -16.08 0.35 -4.19
N VAL A 89 -15.19 1.02 -4.93
CA VAL A 89 -15.02 2.48 -4.91
C VAL A 89 -14.97 3.04 -6.32
N GLY A 90 -15.52 4.24 -6.52
CA GLY A 90 -15.53 4.93 -7.82
C GLY A 90 -14.13 5.33 -8.29
N GLY A 91 -13.31 5.84 -7.38
CA GLY A 91 -11.91 6.15 -7.64
C GLY A 91 -11.06 6.21 -6.37
N LEU A 92 -9.75 6.25 -6.56
CA LEU A 92 -8.77 6.36 -5.48
C LEU A 92 -7.73 7.44 -5.78
N ARG A 93 -7.42 8.25 -4.77
CA ARG A 93 -6.19 9.02 -4.70
C ARG A 93 -5.26 8.36 -3.68
N VAL A 94 -4.06 8.02 -4.11
CA VAL A 94 -3.03 7.39 -3.28
C VAL A 94 -1.82 8.31 -3.23
N THR A 95 -1.50 8.82 -2.05
CA THR A 95 -0.33 9.66 -1.81
C THR A 95 0.69 8.89 -0.97
N CYS A 96 1.88 8.70 -1.50
CA CYS A 96 2.99 8.00 -0.88
C CYS A 96 4.11 9.00 -0.53
N HIS A 97 4.52 9.00 0.72
CA HIS A 97 5.71 9.68 1.22
C HIS A 97 6.70 8.60 1.67
N ASN A 98 7.68 8.30 0.83
CA ASN A 98 8.62 7.20 1.04
C ASN A 98 9.92 7.74 1.60
N ALA A 99 10.32 7.25 2.77
CA ALA A 99 11.63 7.52 3.36
C ALA A 99 12.55 6.30 3.28
N THR A 100 12.01 5.11 3.00
CA THR A 100 12.75 3.84 2.98
C THR A 100 13.53 3.65 1.68
N PRO A 101 14.87 3.53 1.71
CA PRO A 101 15.67 3.33 0.51
C PRO A 101 15.27 2.07 -0.25
N HIS A 102 14.94 2.24 -1.53
CA HIS A 102 14.61 1.13 -2.41
C HIS A 102 15.85 0.23 -2.64
N SER A 103 15.62 -1.09 -2.71
CA SER A 103 16.66 -2.08 -3.04
C SER A 103 17.88 -2.12 -2.12
N ARG A 104 17.77 -1.65 -0.87
CA ARG A 104 18.86 -1.66 0.14
C ARG A 104 18.69 -2.71 1.26
N GLY A 105 17.84 -3.73 1.05
CA GLY A 105 17.59 -4.75 2.08
C GLY A 105 16.75 -4.26 3.27
N LEU A 106 16.02 -3.14 3.08
CA LEU A 106 15.15 -2.51 4.08
C LEU A 106 13.65 -2.72 3.80
N GLY A 107 13.31 -3.72 2.99
CA GLY A 107 11.94 -4.21 2.88
C GLY A 107 10.92 -3.23 2.29
N SER A 108 11.34 -2.22 1.51
CA SER A 108 10.44 -1.21 0.93
C SER A 108 9.24 -1.82 0.18
N SER A 109 9.43 -2.89 -0.62
CA SER A 109 8.31 -3.58 -1.29
C SER A 109 7.37 -4.30 -0.31
N ALA A 110 7.88 -4.77 0.84
CA ALA A 110 7.05 -5.36 1.88
C ALA A 110 6.25 -4.27 2.62
N ALA A 111 6.88 -3.12 2.91
CA ALA A 111 6.20 -1.97 3.51
C ALA A 111 5.06 -1.47 2.62
N ALA A 112 5.29 -1.36 1.31
CA ALA A 112 4.29 -0.98 0.31
C ALA A 112 3.15 -2.00 0.13
N ALA A 113 3.35 -3.26 0.51
CA ALA A 113 2.30 -4.28 0.44
C ALA A 113 1.47 -4.37 1.74
N VAL A 114 2.07 -4.01 2.88
CA VAL A 114 1.44 -4.04 4.21
C VAL A 114 0.63 -2.77 4.49
N GLY A 115 1.10 -1.62 4.00
CA GLY A 115 0.41 -0.33 4.14
C GLY A 115 -0.89 -0.26 3.38
#